data_AF-A0AA47E0D3-F1
#
_entry.id   AF-A0AA47E0D3-F1
#
_cell.length_a   1.000
_cell.length_b   1.000
_cell.length_c   1.000
_cell.angle_alpha   90.00
_cell.angle_beta   90.00
_cell.angle_gamma   90.00
#
_symmetry.space_group_name_H-M   'P 1'
#
loop_
_entity.id
_entity.type
_entity.pdbx_description
1 polymer ?
#
loop_
_entity_poly.entity_id
_entity_poly.type
_entity_poly.pdbx_seq_one_letter_code
_entity_poly.pdbx_strand_id
1 'polypeptide(L)'
;MWFKWKRSVVRLEQELRALQASHAEQSARVAALEQQLQVAEAASQQRQRQLDYYRGVSEKLIRFSTSVAHLGESFEFLTGQLGDNKARAGEVAAAALSNQKHFGELQGKAAEMEEGLGLASRKVDTLAERSQEINGIVDLISGIASQTNLLALNAAIEAARAGEAGRGFAVVAGEIRSLAEKTALATDDIVRKIGEVQGEIRNVHDYIQLQGSHAKGFSRTTEVAVEAMRTLYQLAGAMRASSAASSFRAGIELANLDELSLKFVVYNHLLSDQAQPIPQLPSERDCRFGRWYYGEGNRDIQALDCFRQIERPHTAVHAQGQAALDAFAQDALETALRHLGQMEDANLEVMRIVTAVVDRFERGTSHAA
;
A
#
# COMPACT_ATOMS: atom_id res chain seq x y z
N MET A 1 6.50 102.02 74.68
CA MET A 1 5.65 101.17 73.81
C MET A 1 6.25 100.92 72.42
N TRP A 2 6.92 101.90 71.80
CA TRP A 2 7.48 101.83 70.45
C TRP A 2 8.50 100.68 70.18
N PHE A 3 9.41 100.39 71.12
CA PHE A 3 10.40 99.31 70.98
C PHE A 3 9.82 97.89 70.97
N LYS A 4 8.71 97.65 71.69
CA LYS A 4 8.02 96.35 71.68
C LYS A 4 7.32 96.11 70.34
N TRP A 5 6.74 97.16 69.75
CA TRP A 5 6.11 97.12 68.42
C TRP A 5 7.11 96.82 67.32
N LYS A 6 8.28 97.47 67.33
CA LYS A 6 9.35 97.24 66.34
C LYS A 6 9.92 95.81 66.39
N ARG A 7 10.08 95.23 67.58
CA ARG A 7 10.49 93.82 67.74
C ARG A 7 9.42 92.84 67.24
N SER A 8 8.14 93.11 67.51
CA SER A 8 7.03 92.29 67.00
C SER A 8 6.92 92.34 65.48
N VAL A 9 7.11 93.50 64.86
CA VAL A 9 7.10 93.65 63.39
C VAL A 9 8.25 92.86 62.75
N VAL A 10 9.48 92.97 63.27
CA VAL A 10 10.63 92.20 62.76
C VAL A 10 10.41 90.69 62.91
N ARG A 11 9.82 90.24 64.03
CA ARG A 11 9.49 88.83 64.24
C ARG A 11 8.45 88.33 63.22
N LEU A 12 7.38 89.09 63.01
CA LEU A 12 6.34 88.77 62.03
C LEU A 12 6.88 88.79 60.60
N GLU A 13 7.80 89.69 60.25
CA GLU A 13 8.47 89.70 58.95
C GLU A 13 9.36 88.47 58.75
N GLN A 14 10.06 88.01 59.79
CA GLN A 14 10.86 86.78 59.75
C GLN A 14 9.98 85.54 59.63
N GLU A 15 8.88 85.46 60.40
CA GLU A 15 7.88 84.41 60.31
C GLU A 15 7.23 84.37 58.92
N LEU A 16 6.88 85.53 58.35
CA LEU A 16 6.33 85.65 57.00
C LEU A 16 7.30 85.16 55.93
N ARG A 17 8.59 85.52 56.01
CA ARG A 17 9.62 85.03 55.09
C ARG A 17 9.82 83.52 55.22
N ALA A 18 9.80 82.99 56.43
CA ALA A 18 9.91 81.55 56.67
C ALA A 18 8.70 80.79 56.11
N LEU A 19 7.48 81.32 56.30
CA LEU A 19 6.25 80.78 55.71
C LEU A 19 6.27 80.85 54.18
N GLN A 20 6.73 81.95 53.60
CA GLN A 20 6.86 82.09 52.14
C GLN A 20 7.89 81.11 51.56
N ALA A 21 9.03 80.93 52.23
CA ALA A 21 10.04 79.93 51.83
C ALA A 21 9.48 78.50 51.94
N SER A 22 8.79 78.18 53.03
CA SER A 22 8.14 76.88 53.21
C SER A 22 7.04 76.63 52.17
N HIS A 23 6.24 77.63 51.83
CA HIS A 23 5.23 77.54 50.78
C HIS A 23 5.84 77.32 49.40
N ALA A 24 6.94 78.02 49.09
CA ALA A 24 7.68 77.82 47.84
C ALA A 24 8.28 76.42 47.75
N GLU A 25 8.86 75.91 48.84
CA GLU A 25 9.38 74.54 48.92
C GLU A 25 8.25 73.50 48.75
N GLN A 26 7.13 73.68 49.45
CA GLN A 26 5.97 72.80 49.31
C GLN A 26 5.39 72.82 47.89
N SER A 27 5.30 74.02 47.28
CA SER A 27 4.82 74.18 45.90
C SER A 27 5.75 73.49 44.89
N ALA A 28 7.07 73.61 45.05
CA ALA A 28 8.05 72.89 44.23
C ALA A 28 7.93 71.37 44.41
N ARG A 29 7.68 70.90 45.64
CA ARG A 29 7.46 69.47 45.94
C ARG A 29 6.18 68.94 45.31
N VAL A 30 5.09 69.71 45.35
CA VAL A 30 3.81 69.34 44.70
C VAL A 30 4.01 69.23 43.18
N ALA A 31 4.64 70.21 42.54
CA ALA A 31 4.92 70.17 41.10
C ALA A 31 5.78 68.95 40.70
N ALA A 32 6.79 68.61 41.50
CA ALA A 32 7.61 67.43 41.27
C ALA A 32 6.82 66.11 41.42
N LEU A 33 5.93 66.02 42.41
CA LEU A 33 5.06 64.85 42.60
C LEU A 33 4.03 64.72 41.47
N GLU A 34 3.44 65.83 41.00
CA GLU A 34 2.53 65.82 39.84
C GLU A 34 3.23 65.32 38.57
N GLN A 35 4.48 65.75 38.33
CA GLN A 35 5.27 65.24 37.21
C GLN A 35 5.56 63.74 37.35
N GLN A 36 5.92 63.27 38.55
CA GLN A 36 6.15 61.84 38.80
C GLN A 36 4.88 61.01 38.59
N LEU A 37 3.72 61.53 39.02
CA LEU A 37 2.43 60.88 38.82
C LEU A 37 2.11 60.74 37.33
N GLN A 38 2.27 61.81 36.54
CA GLN A 38 2.04 61.77 35.09
C GLN A 38 2.94 60.74 34.39
N VAL A 39 4.22 60.65 34.77
CA VAL A 39 5.15 59.65 34.23
C VAL A 39 4.71 58.23 34.62
N ALA A 40 4.30 58.02 35.88
CA ALA A 40 3.82 56.72 36.36
C ALA A 40 2.51 56.29 35.66
N GLU A 41 1.58 57.21 35.44
CA GLU A 41 0.34 56.97 34.70
C GLU A 41 0.61 56.60 33.25
N ALA A 42 1.49 57.34 32.56
CA ALA A 42 1.88 57.02 31.19
C ALA A 42 2.54 55.64 31.09
N ALA A 43 3.43 55.30 32.04
CA ALA A 43 4.07 53.98 32.12
C ALA A 43 3.06 52.86 32.45
N SER A 44 2.05 53.13 33.27
CA SER A 44 0.95 52.20 33.57
C SER A 44 0.10 51.93 32.33
N GLN A 45 -0.32 52.99 31.62
CA GLN A 45 -1.08 52.87 30.37
C GLN A 45 -0.30 52.14 29.27
N GLN A 46 1.01 52.34 29.19
CA GLN A 46 1.87 51.60 28.26
C GLN A 46 1.94 50.11 28.62
N ARG A 47 2.13 49.77 29.90
CA ARG A 47 2.09 48.38 30.36
C ARG A 47 0.74 47.73 30.11
N GLN A 48 -0.37 48.44 30.34
CA GLN A 48 -1.70 47.92 30.04
C GLN A 48 -1.88 47.59 28.56
N ARG A 49 -1.45 48.48 27.66
CA ARG A 49 -1.47 48.22 26.21
C ARG A 49 -0.64 46.99 25.82
N GLN A 50 0.50 46.77 26.47
CA GLN A 50 1.31 45.56 26.24
C GLN A 50 0.60 44.30 26.73
N LEU A 51 -0.03 44.34 27.91
CA LEU A 51 -0.83 43.21 28.42
C LEU A 51 -2.00 42.89 27.49
N ASP A 52 -2.71 43.89 27.00
CA ASP A 52 -3.82 43.71 26.06
C ASP A 52 -3.34 43.15 24.72
N TYR A 53 -2.15 43.57 24.24
CA TYR A 53 -1.52 42.97 23.06
C TYR A 53 -1.22 41.47 23.26
N TYR A 54 -0.59 41.08 24.38
CA TYR A 54 -0.29 39.68 24.67
C TYR A 54 -1.54 38.82 24.85
N ARG A 55 -2.60 39.35 25.49
CA ARG A 55 -3.92 38.71 25.54
C ARG A 55 -4.49 38.48 24.14
N GLY A 56 -4.42 39.49 23.28
CA GLY A 56 -4.86 39.40 21.90
C GLY A 56 -4.11 38.32 21.10
N VAL A 57 -2.80 38.13 21.35
CA VAL A 57 -2.00 37.04 20.77
C VAL A 57 -2.46 35.68 21.31
N SER A 58 -2.65 35.55 22.63
CA SER A 58 -3.11 34.31 23.26
C SER A 58 -4.46 33.83 22.71
N GLU A 59 -5.42 34.74 22.51
CA GLU A 59 -6.70 34.40 21.87
C GLU A 59 -6.54 33.83 20.45
N LYS A 60 -5.53 34.27 19.69
CA LYS A 60 -5.26 33.73 18.34
C LYS A 60 -4.58 32.36 18.41
N LEU A 61 -3.84 32.06 19.47
CA LEU A 61 -3.30 30.72 19.71
C LEU A 61 -4.40 29.67 19.91
N ILE A 62 -5.56 30.05 20.47
CA ILE A 62 -6.72 29.14 20.55
C ILE A 62 -7.18 28.70 19.16
N ARG A 63 -7.28 29.63 18.20
CA ARG A 63 -7.62 29.29 16.80
C ARG A 63 -6.53 28.43 16.13
N PHE A 64 -5.26 28.72 16.42
CA PHE A 64 -4.15 27.89 15.95
C PHE A 64 -4.26 26.45 16.48
N SER A 65 -4.64 26.27 17.76
CA SER A 65 -4.86 24.95 18.35
C SER A 65 -5.98 24.17 17.64
N THR A 66 -7.03 24.83 17.15
CA THR A 66 -8.04 24.18 16.30
C THR A 66 -7.46 23.66 14.99
N SER A 67 -6.53 24.40 14.35
CA SER A 67 -5.83 23.92 13.15
C SER A 67 -4.96 22.70 13.43
N VAL A 68 -4.31 22.65 14.60
CA VAL A 68 -3.53 21.47 15.06
C VAL A 68 -4.45 20.26 15.25
N ALA A 69 -5.66 20.46 15.79
CA ALA A 69 -6.64 19.38 15.95
C ALA A 69 -7.06 18.77 14.60
N HIS A 70 -7.27 19.58 13.56
CA HIS A 70 -7.58 19.07 12.21
C HIS A 70 -6.44 18.28 11.57
N LEU A 71 -5.18 18.59 11.90
CA LEU A 71 -4.05 17.74 11.50
C LEU A 71 -4.17 16.36 12.16
N GLY A 72 -4.57 16.30 13.43
CA GLY A 72 -4.81 15.05 14.14
C GLY A 72 -5.88 14.18 13.46
N GLU A 73 -7.03 14.76 13.11
CA GLU A 73 -8.08 14.08 12.34
C GLU A 73 -7.58 13.55 10.99
N SER A 74 -6.72 14.32 10.31
CA SER A 74 -6.13 13.93 9.02
C SER A 74 -5.18 12.73 9.16
N PHE A 75 -4.36 12.69 10.22
CA PHE A 75 -3.48 11.55 10.50
C PHE A 75 -4.28 10.32 10.93
N GLU A 76 -5.35 10.48 11.71
CA GLU A 76 -6.24 9.38 12.07
C GLU A 76 -6.88 8.75 10.83
N PHE A 77 -7.40 9.57 9.91
CA PHE A 77 -7.89 9.10 8.62
C PHE A 77 -6.81 8.37 7.80
N LEU A 78 -5.59 8.92 7.75
CA LEU A 78 -4.45 8.30 7.06
C LEU A 78 -4.10 6.92 7.65
N THR A 79 -4.08 6.78 8.98
CA THR A 79 -3.82 5.47 9.62
C THR A 79 -4.88 4.43 9.24
N GLY A 80 -6.15 4.84 9.13
CA GLY A 80 -7.22 3.98 8.64
C GLY A 80 -7.01 3.52 7.20
N GLN A 81 -6.71 4.45 6.29
CA GLN A 81 -6.42 4.12 4.89
C GLN A 81 -5.23 3.18 4.71
N LEU A 82 -4.20 3.33 5.53
CA LEU A 82 -3.03 2.45 5.52
C LEU A 82 -3.37 1.04 6.03
N GLY A 83 -4.28 0.93 7.00
CA GLY A 83 -4.86 -0.34 7.44
C GLY A 83 -5.60 -1.05 6.30
N ASP A 84 -6.46 -0.33 5.59
CA ASP A 84 -7.20 -0.86 4.43
C ASP A 84 -6.26 -1.29 3.30
N ASN A 85 -5.23 -0.50 2.99
CA ASN A 85 -4.23 -0.85 1.99
C ASN A 85 -3.46 -2.12 2.37
N LYS A 86 -3.12 -2.29 3.64
CA LYS A 86 -2.48 -3.52 4.14
C LYS A 86 -3.40 -4.74 3.98
N ALA A 87 -4.69 -4.60 4.26
CA ALA A 87 -5.69 -5.66 4.07
C ALA A 87 -5.83 -6.06 2.60
N ARG A 88 -6.03 -5.06 1.71
CA ARG A 88 -6.11 -5.28 0.25
C ARG A 88 -4.86 -5.93 -0.32
N ALA A 89 -3.68 -5.50 0.12
CA ALA A 89 -2.44 -6.15 -0.30
C ALA A 89 -2.34 -7.60 0.20
N GLY A 90 -2.94 -7.92 1.36
CA GLY A 90 -3.11 -9.31 1.80
C GLY A 90 -3.97 -10.15 0.87
N GLU A 91 -5.09 -9.61 0.39
CA GLU A 91 -5.98 -10.27 -0.58
C GLU A 91 -5.27 -10.48 -1.93
N VAL A 92 -4.54 -9.48 -2.43
CA VAL A 92 -3.75 -9.59 -3.68
C VAL A 92 -2.69 -10.68 -3.56
N ALA A 93 -1.98 -10.76 -2.43
CA ALA A 93 -0.99 -11.81 -2.19
C ALA A 93 -1.62 -13.20 -2.19
N ALA A 94 -2.78 -13.36 -1.54
CA ALA A 94 -3.51 -14.63 -1.52
C ALA A 94 -4.01 -15.03 -2.92
N ALA A 95 -4.55 -14.08 -3.67
CA ALA A 95 -4.99 -14.30 -5.05
C ALA A 95 -3.83 -14.67 -5.97
N ALA A 96 -2.67 -14.02 -5.83
CA ALA A 96 -1.47 -14.35 -6.61
C ALA A 96 -0.99 -15.78 -6.36
N LEU A 97 -0.95 -16.23 -5.10
CA LEU A 97 -0.59 -17.61 -4.74
C LEU A 97 -1.60 -18.63 -5.29
N SER A 98 -2.89 -18.33 -5.18
CA SER A 98 -3.96 -19.18 -5.73
C SER A 98 -3.83 -19.34 -7.24
N ASN A 99 -3.62 -18.24 -7.96
CA ASN A 99 -3.42 -18.24 -9.40
C ASN A 99 -2.14 -18.98 -9.81
N GLN A 100 -1.04 -18.84 -9.05
CA GLN A 100 0.18 -19.60 -9.29
C GLN A 100 -0.06 -21.11 -9.26
N LYS A 101 -0.89 -21.60 -8.33
CA LYS A 101 -1.28 -23.01 -8.28
C LYS A 101 -2.07 -23.42 -9.54
N HIS A 102 -3.08 -22.64 -9.92
CA HIS A 102 -3.86 -22.93 -11.13
C HIS A 102 -3.00 -22.94 -12.39
N PHE A 103 -2.04 -22.02 -12.52
CA PHE A 103 -1.09 -22.04 -13.63
C PHE A 103 -0.18 -23.26 -13.60
N GLY A 104 0.27 -23.72 -12.42
CA GLY A 104 1.00 -24.99 -12.31
C GLY A 104 0.19 -26.19 -12.81
N GLU A 105 -1.09 -26.27 -12.49
CA GLU A 105 -2.00 -27.31 -12.99
C GLU A 105 -2.17 -27.23 -14.51
N LEU A 106 -2.31 -26.02 -15.06
CA LEU A 106 -2.40 -25.77 -16.51
C LEU A 106 -1.11 -26.17 -17.25
N GLN A 107 0.07 -25.93 -16.68
CA GLN A 107 1.33 -26.36 -17.25
C GLN A 107 1.43 -27.90 -17.31
N GLY A 108 0.98 -28.58 -16.25
CA GLY A 108 0.88 -30.04 -16.25
C GLY A 108 -0.04 -30.57 -17.35
N LYS A 109 -1.21 -29.94 -17.53
CA LYS A 109 -2.15 -30.32 -18.61
C LYS A 109 -1.61 -30.05 -20.01
N ALA A 110 -0.81 -29.00 -20.19
CA ALA A 110 -0.12 -28.74 -21.45
C ALA A 110 0.86 -29.87 -21.79
N ALA A 111 1.65 -30.31 -20.81
CA ALA A 111 2.61 -31.40 -20.98
C ALA A 111 1.93 -32.74 -21.31
N GLU A 112 0.84 -33.08 -20.61
CA GLU A 112 0.02 -34.26 -20.92
C GLU A 112 -0.51 -34.22 -22.37
N MET A 113 -0.91 -33.04 -22.85
CA MET A 113 -1.40 -32.85 -24.22
C MET A 113 -0.29 -33.02 -25.26
N GLU A 114 0.90 -32.48 -25.01
CA GLU A 114 2.05 -32.66 -25.89
C GLU A 114 2.44 -34.14 -26.02
N GLU A 115 2.42 -34.89 -24.92
CA GLU A 115 2.67 -36.32 -24.92
C GLU A 115 1.60 -37.09 -25.72
N GLY A 116 0.32 -36.79 -25.47
CA GLY A 116 -0.81 -37.40 -26.16
C GLY A 116 -0.79 -37.14 -27.67
N LEU A 117 -0.44 -35.93 -28.10
CA LEU A 117 -0.29 -35.57 -29.51
C LEU A 117 0.92 -36.27 -30.14
N GLY A 118 2.02 -36.42 -29.41
CA GLY A 118 3.17 -37.20 -29.87
C GLY A 118 2.82 -38.68 -30.10
N LEU A 119 1.99 -39.27 -29.23
CA LEU A 119 1.46 -40.62 -29.42
C LEU A 119 0.52 -40.71 -30.63
N ALA A 120 -0.38 -39.74 -30.79
CA ALA A 120 -1.31 -39.68 -31.92
C ALA A 120 -0.57 -39.56 -33.26
N SER A 121 0.46 -38.70 -33.35
CA SER A 121 1.29 -38.54 -34.54
C SER A 121 1.88 -39.87 -34.98
N ARG A 122 2.51 -40.62 -34.07
CA ARG A 122 3.09 -41.94 -34.37
C ARG A 122 2.05 -42.94 -34.89
N LYS A 123 0.82 -42.89 -34.37
CA LYS A 123 -0.27 -43.76 -34.83
C LYS A 123 -0.75 -43.37 -36.23
N VAL A 124 -0.81 -42.08 -36.54
CA VAL A 124 -1.15 -41.58 -37.87
C VAL A 124 -0.07 -41.93 -38.88
N ASP A 125 1.21 -41.82 -38.52
CA ASP A 125 2.34 -42.25 -39.37
C ASP A 125 2.23 -43.74 -39.69
N THR A 126 1.97 -44.57 -38.68
CA THR A 126 1.74 -46.02 -38.88
C THR A 126 0.55 -46.27 -39.81
N LEU A 127 -0.55 -45.51 -39.67
CA LEU A 127 -1.72 -45.67 -40.53
C LEU A 127 -1.42 -45.26 -41.98
N ALA A 128 -0.63 -44.19 -42.18
CA ALA A 128 -0.16 -43.76 -43.49
C ALA A 128 0.67 -44.85 -44.19
N GLU A 129 1.61 -45.48 -43.46
CA GLU A 129 2.41 -46.60 -43.95
C GLU A 129 1.52 -47.78 -44.36
N ARG A 130 0.56 -48.17 -43.52
CA ARG A 130 -0.38 -49.26 -43.82
C ARG A 130 -1.25 -48.96 -45.05
N SER A 131 -1.73 -47.72 -45.21
CA SER A 131 -2.48 -47.33 -46.40
C SER A 131 -1.61 -47.39 -47.67
N GLN A 132 -0.32 -47.06 -47.57
CA GLN A 132 0.64 -47.20 -48.68
C GLN A 132 0.85 -48.67 -49.05
N GLU A 133 1.00 -49.56 -48.05
CA GLU A 133 1.12 -51.01 -48.25
C GLU A 133 -0.11 -51.58 -48.97
N ILE A 134 -1.33 -51.18 -48.56
CA ILE A 134 -2.56 -51.62 -49.22
C ILE A 134 -2.59 -51.16 -50.67
N ASN A 135 -2.17 -49.93 -50.98
CA ASN A 135 -2.13 -49.45 -52.35
C ASN A 135 -1.26 -50.36 -53.25
N GLY A 136 -0.09 -50.79 -52.76
CA GLY A 136 0.77 -51.73 -53.48
C GLY A 136 0.13 -53.11 -53.73
N ILE A 137 -0.67 -53.60 -52.78
CA ILE A 137 -1.43 -54.87 -52.95
C ILE A 137 -2.52 -54.70 -54.01
N VAL A 138 -3.22 -53.57 -53.99
CA VAL A 138 -4.32 -53.25 -54.92
C VAL A 138 -3.78 -53.07 -56.34
N ASP A 139 -2.63 -52.40 -56.51
CA ASP A 139 -1.93 -52.30 -57.80
C ASP A 139 -1.55 -53.68 -58.36
N LEU A 140 -1.07 -54.59 -57.49
CA LEU A 140 -0.77 -55.98 -57.88
C LEU A 140 -2.04 -56.72 -58.34
N ILE A 141 -3.16 -56.59 -57.63
CA ILE A 141 -4.44 -57.20 -58.02
C ILE A 141 -4.94 -56.66 -59.36
N SER A 142 -4.83 -55.35 -59.58
CA SER A 142 -5.18 -54.71 -60.85
C SER A 142 -4.33 -55.26 -62.00
N GLY A 143 -3.03 -55.46 -61.75
CA GLY A 143 -2.11 -56.13 -62.68
C GLY A 143 -2.52 -57.56 -63.00
N ILE A 144 -2.87 -58.36 -61.99
CA ILE A 144 -3.34 -59.75 -62.14
C ILE A 144 -4.65 -59.80 -62.93
N ALA A 145 -5.61 -58.92 -62.62
CA ALA A 145 -6.89 -58.84 -63.33
C ALA A 145 -6.66 -58.50 -64.81
N SER A 146 -5.80 -57.53 -65.11
CA SER A 146 -5.43 -57.15 -66.47
C SER A 146 -4.77 -58.30 -67.25
N GLN A 147 -3.83 -59.03 -66.62
CA GLN A 147 -3.22 -60.22 -67.22
C GLN A 147 -4.22 -61.34 -67.46
N THR A 148 -5.12 -61.59 -66.49
CA THR A 148 -6.17 -62.61 -66.59
C THR A 148 -7.14 -62.29 -67.71
N ASN A 149 -7.50 -61.01 -67.87
CA ASN A 149 -8.34 -60.53 -68.97
C ASN A 149 -7.69 -60.80 -70.35
N LEU A 150 -6.39 -60.52 -70.48
CA LEU A 150 -5.64 -60.81 -71.71
C LEU A 150 -5.52 -62.32 -71.99
N LEU A 151 -5.28 -63.13 -70.96
CA LEU A 151 -5.25 -64.59 -71.09
C LEU A 151 -6.61 -65.14 -71.52
N ALA A 152 -7.69 -64.67 -70.92
CA ALA A 152 -9.06 -65.06 -71.26
C ALA A 152 -9.43 -64.65 -72.69
N LEU A 153 -8.99 -63.47 -73.13
CA LEU A 153 -9.16 -63.03 -74.52
C LEU A 153 -8.44 -63.96 -75.51
N ASN A 154 -7.18 -64.30 -75.24
CA ASN A 154 -6.41 -65.22 -76.06
C ASN A 154 -7.08 -66.61 -76.11
N ALA A 155 -7.57 -67.10 -74.97
CA ALA A 155 -8.29 -68.37 -74.90
C ALA A 155 -9.62 -68.33 -75.69
N ALA A 156 -10.36 -67.22 -75.64
CA ALA A 156 -11.59 -67.04 -76.41
C ALA A 156 -11.32 -67.02 -77.92
N ILE A 157 -10.23 -66.38 -78.36
CA ILE A 157 -9.78 -66.38 -79.76
C ILE A 157 -9.45 -67.81 -80.23
N GLU A 158 -8.68 -68.56 -79.44
CA GLU A 158 -8.29 -69.93 -79.81
C GLU A 158 -9.48 -70.89 -79.77
N ALA A 159 -10.41 -70.72 -78.83
CA ALA A 159 -11.66 -71.46 -78.78
C ALA A 159 -12.55 -71.20 -80.01
N ALA A 160 -12.62 -69.95 -80.49
CA ALA A 160 -13.30 -69.62 -81.74
C ALA A 160 -12.62 -70.26 -82.97
N ARG A 161 -11.28 -70.36 -82.94
CA ARG A 161 -10.47 -70.99 -84.00
C ARG A 161 -10.68 -72.49 -84.12
N ALA A 162 -10.98 -73.17 -83.00
CA ALA A 162 -11.30 -74.60 -82.95
C ALA A 162 -12.73 -74.96 -83.43
N GLY A 163 -13.54 -73.97 -83.82
CA GLY A 163 -14.89 -74.19 -84.36
C GLY A 163 -15.85 -74.87 -83.38
N GLU A 164 -16.61 -75.88 -83.83
CA GLU A 164 -17.59 -76.59 -83.01
C GLU A 164 -16.97 -77.31 -81.80
N ALA A 165 -15.70 -77.76 -81.88
CA ALA A 165 -15.01 -78.41 -80.76
C ALA A 165 -14.62 -77.45 -79.63
N GLY A 166 -14.48 -76.15 -79.92
CA GLY A 166 -14.07 -75.11 -78.96
C GLY A 166 -15.23 -74.42 -78.24
N ARG A 167 -16.49 -74.77 -78.55
CA ARG A 167 -17.68 -74.02 -78.12
C ARG A 167 -17.84 -73.93 -76.59
N GLY A 168 -17.54 -75.02 -75.87
CA GLY A 168 -17.54 -75.03 -74.40
C GLY A 168 -16.41 -74.19 -73.79
N PHE A 169 -15.22 -74.22 -74.40
CA PHE A 169 -14.08 -73.40 -73.97
C PHE A 169 -14.32 -71.91 -74.21
N ALA A 170 -15.03 -71.53 -75.28
CA ALA A 170 -15.38 -70.15 -75.56
C ALA A 170 -16.29 -69.53 -74.48
N VAL A 171 -17.25 -70.32 -73.95
CA VAL A 171 -18.13 -69.87 -72.85
C VAL A 171 -17.33 -69.65 -71.57
N VAL A 172 -16.45 -70.60 -71.20
CA VAL A 172 -15.59 -70.47 -70.01
C VAL A 172 -14.64 -69.27 -70.14
N ALA A 173 -14.02 -69.08 -71.31
CA ALA A 173 -13.15 -67.93 -71.56
C ALA A 173 -13.90 -66.60 -71.45
N GLY A 174 -15.15 -66.53 -71.94
CA GLY A 174 -16.02 -65.37 -71.76
C GLY A 174 -16.34 -65.05 -70.30
N GLU A 175 -16.61 -66.08 -69.49
CA GLU A 175 -16.90 -65.91 -68.06
C GLU A 175 -15.65 -65.45 -67.28
N ILE A 176 -14.47 -66.04 -67.57
CA ILE A 176 -13.19 -65.61 -66.98
C ILE A 176 -12.90 -64.15 -67.36
N ARG A 177 -13.16 -63.76 -68.61
CA ARG A 177 -12.98 -62.38 -69.06
C ARG A 177 -13.89 -61.43 -68.29
N SER A 178 -15.18 -61.77 -68.16
CA SER A 178 -16.14 -60.97 -67.39
C SER A 178 -15.72 -60.85 -65.92
N LEU A 179 -15.21 -61.93 -65.31
CA LEU A 179 -14.74 -61.91 -63.93
C LEU A 179 -13.50 -61.01 -63.76
N ALA A 180 -12.57 -61.05 -64.72
CA ALA A 180 -11.39 -60.20 -64.74
C ALA A 180 -11.77 -58.71 -64.89
N GLU A 181 -12.71 -58.38 -65.79
CA GLU A 181 -13.25 -57.02 -65.95
C GLU A 181 -13.93 -56.52 -64.65
N LYS A 182 -14.77 -57.35 -64.02
CA LYS A 182 -15.39 -57.02 -62.71
C LYS A 182 -14.35 -56.83 -61.60
N THR A 183 -13.30 -57.65 -61.59
CA THR A 183 -12.19 -57.53 -60.63
C THR A 183 -11.44 -56.21 -60.82
N ALA A 184 -11.15 -55.82 -62.07
CA ALA A 184 -10.51 -54.53 -62.37
C ALA A 184 -11.36 -53.34 -61.90
N LEU A 185 -12.66 -53.35 -62.18
CA LEU A 185 -13.59 -52.31 -61.71
C LEU A 185 -13.65 -52.23 -60.18
N ALA A 186 -13.75 -53.36 -59.49
CA ALA A 186 -13.75 -53.39 -58.02
C ALA A 186 -12.41 -52.89 -57.45
N THR A 187 -11.30 -53.18 -58.13
CA THR A 187 -9.97 -52.73 -57.72
C THR A 187 -9.83 -51.22 -57.88
N ASP A 188 -10.33 -50.63 -58.96
CA ASP A 188 -10.35 -49.18 -59.19
C ASP A 188 -11.17 -48.44 -58.11
N ASP A 189 -12.33 -48.99 -57.74
CA ASP A 189 -13.13 -48.47 -56.62
C ASP A 189 -12.36 -48.51 -55.28
N ILE A 190 -11.58 -49.58 -55.04
CA ILE A 190 -10.73 -49.68 -53.85
C ILE A 190 -9.61 -48.63 -53.89
N VAL A 191 -8.95 -48.41 -55.03
CA VAL A 191 -7.92 -47.36 -55.18
C VAL A 191 -8.49 -46.00 -54.81
N ARG A 192 -9.67 -45.65 -55.34
CA ARG A 192 -10.33 -44.38 -55.00
C ARG A 192 -10.61 -44.26 -53.50
N LYS A 193 -11.10 -45.33 -52.88
CA LYS A 193 -11.37 -45.35 -51.42
C LYS A 193 -10.10 -45.21 -50.58
N ILE A 194 -8.99 -45.82 -51.01
CA ILE A 194 -7.68 -45.65 -50.35
C ILE A 194 -7.20 -44.21 -50.50
N GLY A 195 -7.37 -43.60 -51.67
CA GLY A 195 -7.04 -42.19 -51.89
C GLY A 195 -7.82 -41.24 -50.98
N GLU A 196 -9.11 -41.49 -50.79
CA GLU A 196 -9.95 -40.78 -49.80
C GLU A 196 -9.39 -40.94 -48.38
N VAL A 197 -9.07 -42.17 -47.95
CA VAL A 197 -8.49 -42.46 -46.62
C VAL A 197 -7.14 -41.78 -46.42
N GLN A 198 -6.25 -41.80 -47.42
CA GLN A 198 -4.96 -41.09 -47.36
C GLN A 198 -5.14 -39.57 -47.25
N GLY A 199 -6.18 -39.02 -47.87
CA GLY A 199 -6.58 -37.62 -47.70
C GLY A 199 -6.94 -37.31 -46.25
N GLU A 200 -7.79 -38.13 -45.65
CA GLU A 200 -8.19 -37.98 -44.24
C GLU A 200 -6.99 -38.13 -43.29
N ILE A 201 -6.08 -39.08 -43.55
CA ILE A 201 -4.83 -39.24 -42.76
C ILE A 201 -4.00 -37.96 -42.76
N ARG A 202 -3.83 -37.31 -43.94
CA ARG A 202 -3.10 -36.04 -44.03
C ARG A 202 -3.79 -34.94 -43.25
N ASN A 203 -5.12 -34.83 -43.34
CA ASN A 203 -5.88 -33.85 -42.59
C ASN A 203 -5.71 -34.02 -41.07
N VAL A 204 -5.75 -35.27 -40.58
CA VAL A 204 -5.52 -35.58 -39.17
C VAL A 204 -4.09 -35.26 -38.75
N HIS A 205 -3.09 -35.55 -39.59
CA HIS A 205 -1.70 -35.20 -39.32
C HIS A 205 -1.52 -33.68 -39.14
N ASP A 206 -2.06 -32.88 -40.07
CA ASP A 206 -1.98 -31.42 -40.01
C ASP A 206 -2.69 -30.87 -38.76
N TYR A 207 -3.82 -31.47 -38.39
CA TYR A 207 -4.54 -31.13 -37.15
C TYR A 207 -3.70 -31.42 -35.90
N ILE A 208 -3.00 -32.56 -35.84
CA ILE A 208 -2.11 -32.91 -34.72
C ILE A 208 -0.96 -31.92 -34.60
N GLN A 209 -0.34 -31.53 -35.72
CA GLN A 209 0.74 -30.54 -35.74
C GLN A 209 0.26 -29.18 -35.24
N LEU A 210 -0.92 -28.73 -35.70
CA LEU A 210 -1.53 -27.49 -35.24
C LEU A 210 -1.80 -27.52 -33.73
N GLN A 211 -2.41 -28.60 -33.22
CA GLN A 211 -2.65 -28.78 -31.79
C GLN A 211 -1.34 -28.81 -30.98
N GLY A 212 -0.27 -29.40 -31.52
CA GLY A 212 1.04 -29.40 -30.88
C GLY A 212 1.62 -28.00 -30.74
N SER A 213 1.40 -27.13 -31.74
CA SER A 213 1.79 -25.72 -31.65
C SER A 213 0.99 -24.95 -30.59
N HIS A 214 -0.31 -25.23 -30.46
CA HIS A 214 -1.16 -24.64 -29.43
C HIS A 214 -0.74 -25.06 -28.02
N ALA A 215 -0.44 -26.35 -27.82
CA ALA A 215 0.03 -26.87 -26.52
C ALA A 215 1.32 -26.17 -26.06
N LYS A 216 2.30 -26.02 -26.97
CA LYS A 216 3.55 -25.27 -26.70
C LYS A 216 3.28 -23.80 -26.39
N GLY A 217 2.40 -23.16 -27.16
CA GLY A 217 1.99 -21.77 -26.91
C GLY A 217 1.33 -21.59 -25.55
N PHE A 218 0.52 -22.57 -25.13
CA PHE A 218 -0.12 -22.60 -23.83
C PHE A 218 0.89 -22.75 -22.68
N SER A 219 1.87 -23.65 -22.81
CA SER A 219 2.95 -23.79 -21.82
C SER A 219 3.72 -22.49 -21.63
N ARG A 220 4.14 -21.85 -22.73
CA ARG A 220 4.88 -20.57 -22.68
C ARG A 220 4.06 -19.45 -22.02
N THR A 221 2.78 -19.35 -22.37
CA THR A 221 1.89 -18.33 -21.80
C THR A 221 1.72 -18.54 -20.29
N THR A 222 1.62 -19.81 -19.87
CA THR A 222 1.49 -20.20 -18.47
C THR A 222 2.76 -19.89 -17.67
N GLU A 223 3.94 -20.14 -18.23
CA GLU A 223 5.23 -19.78 -17.60
C GLU A 223 5.33 -18.27 -17.34
N VAL A 224 4.96 -17.45 -18.33
CA VAL A 224 4.92 -15.99 -18.17
C VAL A 224 3.91 -15.58 -17.09
N ALA A 225 2.76 -16.25 -17.04
CA ALA A 225 1.73 -15.97 -16.03
C ALA A 225 2.20 -16.34 -14.60
N VAL A 226 2.93 -17.44 -14.43
CA VAL A 226 3.53 -17.82 -13.14
C VAL A 226 4.51 -16.74 -12.65
N GLU A 227 5.38 -16.25 -13.53
CA GLU A 227 6.34 -15.20 -13.18
C GLU A 227 5.64 -13.86 -12.84
N ALA A 228 4.58 -13.52 -13.57
CA ALA A 228 3.74 -12.36 -13.27
C ALA A 228 3.07 -12.49 -11.88
N MET A 229 2.57 -13.67 -11.53
CA MET A 229 1.99 -13.91 -10.19
C MET A 229 3.04 -13.83 -9.08
N ARG A 230 4.26 -14.32 -9.32
CA ARG A 230 5.38 -14.18 -8.37
C ARG A 230 5.70 -12.70 -8.12
N THR A 231 5.74 -11.90 -9.18
CA THR A 231 5.95 -10.45 -9.09
C THR A 231 4.82 -9.75 -8.32
N LEU A 232 3.56 -10.11 -8.59
CA LEU A 232 2.42 -9.56 -7.86
C LEU A 232 2.47 -9.90 -6.36
N TYR A 233 2.86 -11.13 -6.03
CA TYR A 233 3.02 -11.55 -4.63
C TYR A 233 4.09 -10.72 -3.91
N GLN A 234 5.24 -10.49 -4.56
CA GLN A 234 6.31 -9.65 -4.02
C GLN A 234 5.88 -8.19 -3.85
N LEU A 235 5.19 -7.62 -4.86
CA LEU A 235 4.67 -6.25 -4.80
C LEU A 235 3.65 -6.08 -3.67
N ALA A 236 2.77 -7.07 -3.49
CA ALA A 236 1.82 -7.09 -2.39
C ALA A 236 2.53 -7.16 -1.02
N GLY A 237 3.60 -7.96 -0.90
CA GLY A 237 4.45 -8.00 0.28
C GLY A 237 5.08 -6.64 0.60
N ALA A 238 5.70 -6.00 -0.40
CA ALA A 238 6.29 -4.67 -0.27
C ALA A 238 5.26 -3.60 0.11
N MET A 239 4.06 -3.65 -0.48
CA MET A 239 2.95 -2.75 -0.14
C MET A 239 2.52 -2.92 1.32
N ARG A 240 2.43 -4.15 1.83
CA ARG A 240 2.10 -4.42 3.24
C ARG A 240 3.16 -3.86 4.18
N ALA A 241 4.44 -4.05 3.86
CA ALA A 241 5.55 -3.54 4.66
C ALA A 241 5.56 -2.01 4.67
N SER A 242 5.46 -1.37 3.51
CA SER A 242 5.42 0.09 3.37
C SER A 242 4.20 0.70 4.08
N SER A 243 3.03 0.07 3.95
CA SER A 243 1.81 0.53 4.65
C SER A 243 1.95 0.40 6.16
N ALA A 244 2.58 -0.66 6.67
CA ALA A 244 2.86 -0.83 8.09
C ALA A 244 3.84 0.23 8.62
N ALA A 245 4.93 0.51 7.89
CA ALA A 245 5.88 1.56 8.25
C ALA A 245 5.23 2.95 8.24
N SER A 246 4.44 3.24 7.21
CA SER A 246 3.71 4.51 7.10
C SER A 246 2.68 4.66 8.21
N SER A 247 1.97 3.57 8.57
CA SER A 247 0.96 3.57 9.63
C SER A 247 1.59 3.82 10.99
N PHE A 248 2.75 3.19 11.23
CA PHE A 248 3.55 3.42 12.43
C PHE A 248 3.97 4.89 12.56
N ARG A 249 4.51 5.47 11.49
CA ARG A 249 4.93 6.89 11.47
C ARG A 249 3.74 7.84 11.65
N ALA A 250 2.62 7.59 10.98
CA ALA A 250 1.41 8.39 11.14
C ALA A 250 0.86 8.31 12.58
N GLY A 251 0.94 7.14 13.23
CA GLY A 251 0.59 6.99 14.64
C GLY A 251 1.48 7.81 15.57
N ILE A 252 2.77 7.93 15.26
CA ILE A 252 3.70 8.79 15.99
C ILE A 252 3.40 10.27 15.79
N GLU A 253 3.16 10.71 14.55
CA GLU A 253 2.82 12.12 14.30
C GLU A 253 1.50 12.52 14.97
N LEU A 254 0.52 11.61 14.99
CA LEU A 254 -0.71 11.81 15.74
C LEU A 254 -0.42 12.01 17.24
N ALA A 255 0.43 11.16 17.80
CA ALA A 255 0.82 11.23 19.20
C ALA A 255 1.57 12.56 19.52
N ASN A 256 2.43 13.05 18.60
CA ASN A 256 3.10 14.34 18.72
C ASN A 256 2.10 15.53 18.71
N LEU A 257 1.06 15.46 17.89
CA LEU A 257 0.00 16.48 17.83
C LEU A 257 -0.84 16.52 19.12
N ASP A 258 -1.04 15.38 19.77
CA ASP A 258 -1.70 15.33 21.08
C ASP A 258 -0.85 15.96 22.18
N GLU A 259 0.46 15.68 22.20
CA GLU A 259 1.40 16.32 23.13
C GLU A 259 1.40 17.85 22.95
N LEU A 260 1.39 18.33 21.71
CA LEU A 260 1.24 19.75 21.41
C LEU A 260 -0.09 20.29 21.95
N SER A 261 -1.18 19.54 21.78
CA SER A 261 -2.51 19.94 22.28
C SER A 261 -2.55 20.07 23.80
N LEU A 262 -1.91 19.15 24.54
CA LEU A 262 -1.75 19.25 25.99
C LEU A 262 -0.98 20.50 26.39
N LYS A 263 0.14 20.77 25.72
CA LYS A 263 0.94 21.98 25.97
C LYS A 263 0.13 23.24 25.67
N PHE A 264 -0.66 23.26 24.60
CA PHE A 264 -1.57 24.37 24.30
C PHE A 264 -2.54 24.65 25.44
N VAL A 265 -3.09 23.63 26.09
CA VAL A 265 -3.96 23.82 27.28
C VAL A 265 -3.21 24.51 28.41
N VAL A 266 -1.98 24.07 28.71
CA VAL A 266 -1.14 24.66 29.76
C VAL A 266 -0.81 26.12 29.43
N TYR A 267 -0.22 26.38 28.25
CA TYR A 267 0.15 27.73 27.82
C TYR A 267 -1.06 28.67 27.77
N ASN A 268 -2.19 28.21 27.23
CA ASN A 268 -3.38 29.04 27.13
C ASN A 268 -3.91 29.43 28.51
N HIS A 269 -3.87 28.53 29.50
CA HIS A 269 -4.28 28.86 30.87
C HIS A 269 -3.32 29.86 31.54
N LEU A 270 -2.01 29.64 31.43
CA LEU A 270 -0.98 30.53 32.01
C LEU A 270 -0.98 31.94 31.39
N LEU A 271 -1.44 32.08 30.14
CA LEU A 271 -1.57 33.35 29.43
C LEU A 271 -2.97 33.98 29.57
N SER A 272 -3.93 33.26 30.14
CA SER A 272 -5.30 33.72 30.37
C SER A 272 -5.47 34.32 31.77
N ASP A 273 -6.59 35.01 31.98
CA ASP A 273 -6.93 35.62 33.27
C ASP A 273 -7.22 34.53 34.33
N GLN A 274 -6.82 34.75 35.59
CA GLN A 274 -6.86 33.73 36.67
C GLN A 274 -8.28 33.29 37.10
N ALA A 275 -9.33 33.89 36.52
CA ALA A 275 -10.71 33.56 36.86
C ALA A 275 -11.20 32.22 36.28
N GLN A 276 -10.44 31.54 35.41
CA GLN A 276 -10.82 30.24 34.87
C GLN A 276 -10.47 29.10 35.82
N PRO A 277 -11.31 28.04 35.90
CA PRO A 277 -10.96 26.83 36.64
C PRO A 277 -9.64 26.24 36.13
N ILE A 278 -8.81 25.76 37.06
CA ILE A 278 -7.57 25.07 36.73
C ILE A 278 -7.93 23.81 35.92
N PRO A 279 -7.43 23.66 34.68
CA PRO A 279 -7.68 22.45 33.91
C PRO A 279 -6.98 21.26 34.56
N GLN A 280 -7.68 20.14 34.66
CA GLN A 280 -7.08 18.87 35.04
C GLN A 280 -6.53 18.21 33.79
N LEU A 281 -5.22 18.01 33.72
CA LEU A 281 -4.61 17.27 32.62
C LEU A 281 -4.94 15.78 32.74
N PRO A 282 -5.17 15.07 31.62
CA PRO A 282 -5.33 13.62 31.65
C PRO A 282 -4.06 12.95 32.19
N SER A 283 -4.16 11.74 32.72
CA SER A 283 -2.97 10.96 33.07
C SER A 283 -2.18 10.59 31.81
N GLU A 284 -0.91 10.27 31.99
CA GLU A 284 -0.02 9.77 30.94
C GLU A 284 -0.49 8.43 30.32
N ARG A 285 -1.47 7.75 30.94
CA ARG A 285 -2.10 6.54 30.37
C ARG A 285 -3.40 6.83 29.65
N ASP A 286 -4.12 7.86 30.11
CA ASP A 286 -5.41 8.27 29.57
C ASP A 286 -5.28 9.26 28.41
N CYS A 287 -4.09 9.84 28.20
CA CYS A 287 -3.82 10.63 27.01
C CYS A 287 -3.71 9.73 25.76
N ARG A 288 -3.90 10.30 24.58
CA ARG A 288 -3.88 9.53 23.33
C ARG A 288 -2.48 8.99 23.03
N PHE A 289 -1.41 9.74 23.30
CA PHE A 289 -0.03 9.25 23.27
C PHE A 289 0.15 8.02 24.17
N GLY A 290 -0.35 8.09 25.40
CA GLY A 290 -0.37 6.98 26.36
C GLY A 290 -1.11 5.76 25.84
N ARG A 291 -2.35 5.92 25.35
CA ARG A 291 -3.12 4.81 24.76
C ARG A 291 -2.41 4.17 23.58
N TRP A 292 -1.73 4.96 22.74
CA TRP A 292 -0.87 4.43 21.69
C TRP A 292 0.32 3.67 22.32
N TYR A 293 1.06 4.29 23.22
CA TYR A 293 2.23 3.71 23.88
C TYR A 293 1.97 2.35 24.52
N TYR A 294 0.87 2.24 25.28
CA TYR A 294 0.45 1.01 25.98
C TYR A 294 -0.45 0.10 25.11
N GLY A 295 -0.84 0.54 23.92
CA GLY A 295 -1.79 -0.17 23.06
C GLY A 295 -1.24 -1.49 22.50
N GLU A 296 -2.14 -2.45 22.25
CA GLU A 296 -1.75 -3.78 21.74
C GLU A 296 -1.07 -3.74 20.37
N GLY A 297 -1.38 -2.73 19.55
CA GLY A 297 -0.78 -2.53 18.22
C GLY A 297 0.72 -2.26 18.23
N ASN A 298 1.29 -1.93 19.39
CA ASN A 298 2.71 -1.62 19.56
C ASN A 298 3.47 -2.70 20.36
N ARG A 299 2.88 -3.88 20.61
CA ARG A 299 3.53 -4.95 21.40
C ARG A 299 4.92 -5.33 20.89
N ASP A 300 5.10 -5.41 19.58
CA ASP A 300 6.37 -5.81 18.96
C ASP A 300 7.50 -4.81 19.25
N ILE A 301 7.15 -3.53 19.44
CA ILE A 301 8.12 -2.46 19.72
C ILE A 301 8.21 -2.09 21.20
N GLN A 302 7.22 -2.45 22.03
CA GLN A 302 7.26 -2.28 23.49
C GLN A 302 8.42 -3.05 24.15
N ALA A 303 8.94 -4.08 23.48
CA ALA A 303 10.12 -4.81 23.92
C ALA A 303 11.44 -4.04 23.70
N LEU A 304 11.45 -3.00 22.85
CA LEU A 304 12.66 -2.25 22.54
C LEU A 304 13.03 -1.32 23.70
N ASP A 305 14.30 -1.39 24.14
CA ASP A 305 14.81 -0.54 25.21
C ASP A 305 14.64 0.96 24.90
N CYS A 306 14.82 1.35 23.64
CA CYS A 306 14.60 2.73 23.21
C CYS A 306 13.14 3.16 23.29
N PHE A 307 12.18 2.26 23.09
CA PHE A 307 10.75 2.56 23.27
C PHE A 307 10.40 2.74 24.75
N ARG A 308 10.96 1.90 25.64
CA ARG A 308 10.76 2.02 27.09
C ARG A 308 11.27 3.33 27.68
N GLN A 309 12.30 3.92 27.08
CA GLN A 309 12.86 5.20 27.52
C GLN A 309 11.87 6.37 27.39
N ILE A 310 10.81 6.24 26.59
CA ILE A 310 9.78 7.28 26.40
C ILE A 310 8.94 7.51 27.67
N GLU A 311 8.66 6.46 28.45
CA GLU A 311 7.68 6.52 29.56
C GLU A 311 8.04 7.61 30.57
N ARG A 312 9.29 7.63 31.03
CA ARG A 312 9.75 8.59 32.05
C ARG A 312 9.61 10.06 31.63
N PRO A 313 10.17 10.51 30.48
CA PRO A 313 10.01 11.90 30.04
C PRO A 313 8.55 12.21 29.71
N HIS A 314 7.76 11.28 29.17
CA HIS A 314 6.33 11.49 28.93
C HIS A 314 5.53 11.71 30.23
N THR A 315 5.74 10.87 31.26
CA THR A 315 5.16 11.11 32.60
C THR A 315 5.57 12.47 33.15
N ALA A 316 6.82 12.89 32.91
CA ALA A 316 7.30 14.19 33.35
C ALA A 316 6.57 15.35 32.63
N VAL A 317 6.23 15.24 31.34
CA VAL A 317 5.42 16.27 30.64
C VAL A 317 4.11 16.52 31.38
N HIS A 318 3.36 15.46 31.67
CA HIS A 318 2.07 15.55 32.38
C HIS A 318 2.23 16.13 33.79
N ALA A 319 3.17 15.58 34.57
CA ALA A 319 3.38 16.00 35.95
C ALA A 319 3.85 17.46 36.05
N GLN A 320 4.76 17.89 35.18
CA GLN A 320 5.27 19.26 35.16
C GLN A 320 4.23 20.25 34.62
N GLY A 321 3.42 19.85 33.63
CA GLY A 321 2.29 20.64 33.14
C GLY A 321 1.26 20.91 34.23
N GLN A 322 0.85 19.89 34.99
CA GLN A 322 -0.07 20.06 36.11
C GLN A 322 0.55 20.91 37.22
N ALA A 323 1.81 20.67 37.58
CA ALA A 323 2.51 21.47 38.59
C ALA A 323 2.65 22.95 38.18
N ALA A 324 2.79 23.26 36.88
CA ALA A 324 2.81 24.63 36.38
C ALA A 324 1.44 25.31 36.56
N LEU A 325 0.36 24.60 36.24
CA LEU A 325 -1.02 25.07 36.43
C LEU A 325 -1.32 25.33 37.92
N ASP A 326 -0.97 24.37 38.78
CA ASP A 326 -1.23 24.45 40.23
C ASP A 326 -0.42 25.59 40.88
N ALA A 327 0.84 25.78 40.47
CA ALA A 327 1.67 26.88 40.95
C ALA A 327 1.16 28.24 40.46
N PHE A 328 0.67 28.32 39.22
CA PHE A 328 0.07 29.54 38.67
C PHE A 328 -1.18 29.95 39.44
N ALA A 329 -2.04 28.99 39.79
CA ALA A 329 -3.24 29.24 40.59
C ALA A 329 -2.95 29.70 42.04
N GLN A 330 -1.73 29.47 42.53
CA GLN A 330 -1.25 29.93 43.82
C GLN A 330 -0.50 31.27 43.72
N ASP A 331 -0.54 31.94 42.56
CA ASP A 331 0.21 33.16 42.25
C ASP A 331 1.74 33.00 42.36
N ALA A 332 2.24 31.76 42.32
CA ALA A 332 3.67 31.44 42.38
C ALA A 332 4.28 31.47 40.97
N LEU A 333 4.29 32.65 40.34
CA LEU A 333 4.60 32.83 38.90
C LEU A 333 5.97 32.29 38.50
N GLU A 334 7.03 32.53 39.27
CA GLU A 334 8.38 32.02 38.99
C GLU A 334 8.44 30.49 39.11
N THR A 335 7.66 29.91 40.02
CA THR A 335 7.55 28.46 40.21
C THR A 335 6.79 27.83 39.04
N ALA A 336 5.70 28.46 38.59
CA ALA A 336 4.96 28.05 37.40
C ALA A 336 5.83 28.07 36.14
N LEU A 337 6.61 29.14 35.93
CA LEU A 337 7.55 29.24 34.81
C LEU A 337 8.64 28.17 34.84
N ARG A 338 9.15 27.83 36.04
CA ARG A 338 10.14 26.75 36.19
C ARG A 338 9.53 25.40 35.81
N HIS A 339 8.32 25.10 36.27
CA HIS A 339 7.62 23.85 35.90
C HIS A 339 7.28 23.81 34.41
N LEU A 340 6.88 24.94 33.82
CA LEU A 340 6.65 25.05 32.39
C LEU A 340 7.92 24.75 31.57
N GLY A 341 9.08 25.28 31.98
CA GLY A 341 10.37 24.94 31.36
C GLY A 341 10.72 23.45 31.48
N GLN A 342 10.48 22.84 32.64
CA GLN A 342 10.70 21.41 32.86
C GLN A 342 9.77 20.52 32.02
N MET A 343 8.55 20.97 31.75
CA MET A 343 7.63 20.31 30.82
C MET A 343 8.16 20.35 29.38
N GLU A 344 8.67 21.49 28.93
CA GLU A 344 9.28 21.65 27.60
C GLU A 344 10.50 20.75 27.41
N ASP A 345 11.41 20.74 28.38
CA ASP A 345 12.62 19.90 28.34
C ASP A 345 12.26 18.41 28.30
N ALA A 346 11.25 17.99 29.06
CA ALA A 346 10.75 16.63 29.06
C ALA A 346 10.13 16.25 27.70
N ASN A 347 9.36 17.15 27.10
CA ASN A 347 8.74 16.92 25.78
C ASN A 347 9.81 16.84 24.67
N LEU A 348 10.85 17.68 24.70
CA LEU A 348 11.97 17.58 23.76
C LEU A 348 12.68 16.22 23.86
N GLU A 349 12.82 15.68 25.08
CA GLU A 349 13.39 14.35 25.28
C GLU A 349 12.48 13.24 24.74
N VAL A 350 11.15 13.34 24.93
CA VAL A 350 10.18 12.43 24.28
C VAL A 350 10.39 12.44 22.77
N MET A 351 10.40 13.62 22.14
CA MET A 351 10.55 13.76 20.69
C MET A 351 11.86 13.15 20.19
N ARG A 352 12.98 13.40 20.89
CA ARG A 352 14.29 12.83 20.56
C ARG A 352 14.28 11.30 20.56
N ILE A 353 13.65 10.69 21.58
CA ILE A 353 13.56 9.24 21.70
C ILE A 353 12.64 8.66 20.63
N VAL A 354 11.49 9.29 20.40
CA VAL A 354 10.52 8.90 19.37
C VAL A 354 11.17 8.90 17.97
N THR A 355 11.93 9.92 17.61
CA THR A 355 12.68 9.95 16.33
C THR A 355 13.65 8.77 16.23
N ALA A 356 14.39 8.45 17.29
CA ALA A 356 15.30 7.31 17.30
C ALA A 356 14.57 5.96 17.16
N VAL A 357 13.36 5.84 17.71
CA VAL A 357 12.51 4.66 17.53
C VAL A 357 12.05 4.53 16.08
N VAL A 358 11.60 5.63 15.44
CA VAL A 358 11.21 5.65 14.01
C VAL A 358 12.34 5.16 13.12
N ASP A 359 13.52 5.77 13.26
CA ASP A 359 14.70 5.43 12.47
C ASP A 359 15.07 3.95 12.60
N ARG A 360 14.95 3.39 13.81
CA ARG A 360 15.25 1.98 14.07
C ARG A 360 14.20 1.05 13.46
N PHE A 361 12.93 1.41 13.53
CA PHE A 361 11.83 0.63 12.96
C PHE A 361 11.90 0.60 11.42
N GLU A 362 12.18 1.75 10.80
CA GLU A 362 12.34 1.85 9.34
C GLU A 362 13.55 1.03 8.84
N ARG A 363 14.69 1.07 9.56
CA ARG A 363 15.85 0.24 9.23
C ARG A 363 15.59 -1.26 9.43
N GLY A 364 14.86 -1.63 10.48
CA GLY A 364 14.50 -3.03 10.77
C GLY A 364 13.56 -3.64 9.73
N THR A 365 12.60 -2.87 9.23
CA THR A 365 11.66 -3.30 8.18
C THR A 365 12.33 -3.36 6.80
N SER A 366 13.30 -2.50 6.50
CA SER A 366 14.08 -2.52 5.25
C SER A 366 15.06 -3.69 5.12
N HIS A 367 15.34 -4.45 6.20
CA HIS A 367 16.18 -5.66 6.16
C HIS A 367 15.36 -6.97 6.20
N ALA A 368 14.06 -6.90 6.47
CA ALA A 368 13.16 -8.04 6.52
C ALA A 368 12.31 -8.21 5.25
N ALA A 369 12.27 -7.19 4.39
CA ALA A 369 11.71 -7.24 3.03
C ALA A 369 12.80 -7.59 2.02
#